data_AF-A0A9Q0JRM7-F1
#
_entry.id   AF-A0A9Q0JRM7-F1
#
_cell.length_a   1.000
_cell.length_b   1.000
_cell.length_c   1.000
_cell.angle_alpha   90.00
_cell.angle_beta   90.00
_cell.angle_gamma   90.00
#
_symmetry.space_group_name_H-M   'P 1'
#
loop_
_entity.id
_entity.type
_entity.pdbx_description
1 polymer ?
#
loop_
_entity_poly.entity_id
_entity_poly.type
_entity_poly.pdbx_seq_one_letter_code
_entity_poly.pdbx_strand_id
1 'polypeptide(L)'
;MSGHQYRNDSRIVTREAIKYVKGLNLSGNGKDAWVFDIDETTLSNLPFYAKHGFGAEPVDPIEMLAWFLKAQAQALPETYKLYKELVNLGVKIVFLTGRPDVLGLRPFTEQNLWNAGYHKREKVILR
;
A
#
# COMPACT_ATOMS: atom_id res chain seq x y z
N MET A 1 -9.60 -0.33 12.12
CA MET A 1 -8.99 -1.53 12.71
C MET A 1 -9.48 -1.63 14.16
N SER A 2 -10.51 -2.43 14.44
CA SER A 2 -11.15 -2.48 15.76
C SER A 2 -10.37 -3.31 16.80
N GLY A 3 -9.37 -4.10 16.38
CA GLY A 3 -8.51 -4.90 17.26
C GLY A 3 -7.01 -4.65 17.05
N HIS A 4 -6.22 -4.98 18.08
CA HIS A 4 -4.76 -4.81 18.06
C HIS A 4 -4.01 -5.90 17.30
N GLN A 5 -4.59 -7.10 17.15
CA GLN A 5 -3.90 -8.27 16.61
C GLN A 5 -3.42 -8.04 15.17
N TYR A 6 -4.31 -7.58 14.27
CA TYR A 6 -3.93 -7.27 12.88
C TYR A 6 -2.75 -6.30 12.80
N ARG A 7 -2.74 -5.25 13.65
CA ARG A 7 -1.61 -4.30 13.70
C ARG A 7 -0.33 -4.96 14.24
N ASN A 8 -0.44 -5.81 15.25
CA ASN A 8 0.69 -6.52 15.82
C ASN A 8 1.34 -7.45 14.80
N ASP A 9 0.52 -8.17 14.03
CA ASP A 9 0.99 -9.07 12.98
C ASP A 9 1.66 -8.31 11.84
N SER A 10 1.04 -7.22 11.36
CA SER A 10 1.66 -6.34 10.36
C SER A 10 3.00 -5.79 10.85
N ARG A 11 3.10 -5.43 12.13
CA ARG A 11 4.35 -4.93 12.73
C ARG A 11 5.45 -5.99 12.75
N ILE A 12 5.12 -7.26 12.99
CA ILE A 12 6.12 -8.34 12.97
C ILE A 12 6.70 -8.47 11.57
N VAL A 13 5.84 -8.56 10.55
CA VAL A 13 6.26 -8.69 9.14
C VAL A 13 7.12 -7.51 8.70
N THR A 14 6.68 -6.28 8.97
CA THR A 14 7.43 -5.09 8.54
C THR A 14 8.73 -4.93 9.30
N ARG A 15 8.80 -5.33 10.58
CA ARG A 15 10.05 -5.35 11.34
C ARG A 15 11.07 -6.31 10.75
N GLU A 16 10.66 -7.52 10.38
CA GLU A 16 11.58 -8.48 9.75
C GLU A 16 12.02 -8.01 8.35
N ALA A 17 11.13 -7.39 7.57
CA ALA A 17 11.49 -6.75 6.30
C ALA A 17 12.52 -5.62 6.46
N ILE A 18 12.37 -4.78 7.50
CA ILE A 18 13.35 -3.72 7.83
C ILE A 18 14.70 -4.34 8.21
N LYS A 19 14.73 -5.39 9.03
CA LYS A 19 15.98 -6.08 9.39
C LYS A 19 16.65 -6.67 8.17
N TYR A 20 15.89 -7.33 7.30
CA TYR A 20 16.38 -7.92 6.07
C TYR A 20 17.09 -6.86 5.20
N VAL A 21 16.40 -5.75 4.88
CA VAL A 21 16.98 -4.73 4.00
C VAL A 21 18.21 -4.04 4.61
N LYS A 22 18.24 -3.84 5.95
CA LYS A 22 19.42 -3.29 6.65
C LYS A 22 20.61 -4.24 6.66
N GLY A 23 20.40 -5.54 6.47
CA GLY A 23 21.46 -6.54 6.36
C GLY A 23 21.99 -6.75 4.94
N LEU A 24 21.39 -6.11 3.93
CA LEU A 24 21.84 -6.23 2.55
C LEU A 24 22.99 -5.27 2.24
N ASN A 25 23.93 -5.74 1.43
CA ASN A 25 24.87 -4.87 0.72
C ASN A 25 24.15 -4.30 -0.52
N LEU A 26 23.45 -3.18 -0.33
CA LEU A 26 22.79 -2.46 -1.43
C LEU A 26 23.83 -1.97 -2.43
N SER A 27 23.54 -2.10 -3.72
CA SER A 27 24.49 -1.80 -4.79
C SER A 27 24.86 -0.32 -4.86
N GLY A 28 23.97 0.57 -4.38
CA GLY A 28 24.18 2.02 -4.40
C GLY A 28 24.12 2.64 -5.80
N ASN A 29 23.88 1.85 -6.85
CA ASN A 29 23.83 2.30 -8.25
C ASN A 29 22.46 2.89 -8.65
N GLY A 30 21.54 3.03 -7.69
CA GLY A 30 20.20 3.54 -7.89
C GLY A 30 19.20 2.54 -8.50
N LYS A 31 19.57 1.26 -8.61
CA LYS A 31 18.70 0.19 -9.16
C LYS A 31 18.11 -0.75 -8.10
N ASP A 32 18.54 -0.64 -6.84
CA ASP A 32 17.93 -1.40 -5.74
C ASP A 32 16.49 -0.92 -5.54
N ALA A 33 15.52 -1.82 -5.73
CA ALA A 33 14.11 -1.50 -5.69
C ALA A 33 13.32 -2.39 -4.75
N TRP A 34 12.27 -1.82 -4.16
CA TRP A 34 11.27 -2.51 -3.37
C TRP A 34 9.90 -2.32 -4.02
N VAL A 35 9.22 -3.42 -4.26
CA VAL A 35 7.87 -3.42 -4.84
C VAL A 35 6.86 -3.58 -3.71
N PHE A 36 5.91 -2.66 -3.63
CA PHE A 36 4.75 -2.76 -2.76
C PHE A 36 3.50 -3.08 -3.58
N ASP A 37 2.67 -3.97 -3.05
CA ASP A 37 1.26 -3.99 -3.38
C ASP A 37 0.52 -2.79 -2.75
N ILE A 38 -0.67 -2.44 -3.27
CA ILE A 38 -1.47 -1.33 -2.77
C ILE A 38 -2.52 -1.78 -1.76
N ASP A 39 -3.50 -2.55 -2.21
CA ASP A 39 -4.71 -2.87 -1.45
C ASP A 39 -4.36 -3.89 -0.35
N GLU A 40 -4.70 -3.56 0.90
CA GLU A 40 -4.44 -4.39 2.09
C GLU A 40 -2.94 -4.59 2.41
N THR A 41 -2.06 -3.92 1.66
CA THR A 41 -0.62 -3.87 1.87
C THR A 41 -0.16 -2.46 2.29
N THR A 42 -0.41 -1.43 1.48
CA THR A 42 -0.02 -0.04 1.79
C THR A 42 -1.21 0.84 2.15
N LEU A 43 -2.37 0.57 1.56
CA LEU A 43 -3.64 1.24 1.79
C LEU A 43 -4.68 0.23 2.29
N SER A 44 -5.56 0.67 3.18
CA SER A 44 -6.62 -0.16 3.76
C SER A 44 -7.97 0.20 3.15
N ASN A 45 -8.66 -0.81 2.61
CA ASN A 45 -10.06 -0.78 2.21
C ASN A 45 -11.00 -1.23 3.33
N LEU A 46 -10.50 -1.39 4.56
CA LEU A 46 -11.30 -1.77 5.71
C LEU A 46 -12.54 -0.86 5.93
N PRO A 47 -12.49 0.47 5.69
CA PRO A 47 -13.70 1.30 5.78
C PRO A 47 -14.80 0.91 4.79
N PHE A 48 -14.42 0.40 3.61
CA PHE A 48 -15.36 -0.17 2.65
C PHE A 48 -15.91 -1.49 3.19
N TYR A 49 -15.04 -2.45 3.51
CA TYR A 49 -15.47 -3.77 3.99
C TYR A 49 -16.28 -3.74 5.29
N ALA A 50 -16.03 -2.78 6.17
CA ALA A 50 -16.82 -2.60 7.39
C ALA A 50 -18.31 -2.30 7.12
N LYS A 51 -18.63 -1.79 5.93
CA LYS A 51 -20.01 -1.55 5.47
C LYS A 51 -20.61 -2.73 4.67
N HIS A 52 -19.81 -3.77 4.40
CA HIS A 52 -20.14 -4.90 3.53
C HIS A 52 -19.81 -6.24 4.23
N GLY A 53 -20.28 -6.39 5.47
CA GLY A 53 -20.13 -7.63 6.24
C GLY A 53 -18.69 -8.10 6.50
N PHE A 54 -17.69 -7.22 6.42
CA PHE A 54 -16.26 -7.57 6.54
C PHE A 54 -15.82 -8.68 5.57
N GLY A 55 -16.39 -8.72 4.36
CA GLY A 55 -16.08 -9.72 3.34
C GLY A 55 -16.90 -11.01 3.45
N ALA A 56 -17.86 -11.08 4.37
CA ALA A 56 -18.87 -12.15 4.39
C ALA A 56 -19.92 -12.01 3.26
N GLU A 57 -20.03 -10.81 2.68
CA GLU A 57 -20.95 -10.49 1.61
C GLU A 57 -20.21 -10.38 0.26
N PRO A 58 -20.85 -10.73 -0.86
CA PRO A 58 -20.29 -10.49 -2.19
C PRO A 58 -20.10 -9.00 -2.41
N VAL A 59 -18.93 -8.61 -2.91
CA VAL A 59 -18.65 -7.22 -3.28
C VAL A 59 -19.11 -6.96 -4.71
N ASP A 60 -19.95 -5.95 -4.91
CA ASP A 60 -20.26 -5.43 -6.24
C ASP A 60 -19.02 -4.72 -6.83
N PRO A 61 -18.50 -5.15 -7.99
CA PRO A 61 -17.34 -4.52 -8.62
C PRO A 61 -17.55 -3.04 -8.95
N ILE A 62 -18.78 -2.62 -9.29
CA ILE A 62 -19.11 -1.22 -9.60
C ILE A 62 -19.03 -0.39 -8.32
N GLU A 63 -19.51 -0.91 -7.20
CA GLU A 63 -19.45 -0.23 -5.92
C GLU A 63 -18.01 -0.10 -5.41
N MET A 64 -17.21 -1.16 -5.56
CA MET A 64 -15.79 -1.11 -5.23
C MET A 64 -15.03 -0.10 -6.09
N LEU A 65 -15.34 -0.02 -7.39
CA LEU A 65 -14.76 0.98 -8.28
C LEU A 65 -15.14 2.40 -7.84
N ALA A 66 -16.42 2.63 -7.51
CA ALA A 66 -16.89 3.90 -6.96
C ALA A 66 -16.22 4.24 -5.62
N TRP A 67 -15.89 3.25 -4.79
CA TRP A 67 -15.09 3.45 -3.58
C TRP A 67 -13.67 3.92 -3.90
N PHE A 68 -12.97 3.27 -4.84
CA PHE A 68 -11.62 3.68 -5.19
C PHE A 68 -11.55 5.10 -5.79
N LEU A 69 -12.57 5.51 -6.56
CA LEU A 69 -12.70 6.87 -7.10
C LEU A 69 -12.87 7.95 -6.02
N LYS A 70 -13.19 7.59 -4.78
CA LYS A 70 -13.27 8.56 -3.67
C LYS A 70 -11.90 8.99 -3.15
N ALA A 71 -10.84 8.23 -3.44
CA ALA A 71 -9.49 8.46 -2.91
C ALA A 71 -9.48 8.69 -1.37
N GLN A 72 -10.15 7.80 -0.64
CA GLN A 72 -10.30 7.86 0.83
C GLN A 72 -9.72 6.65 1.57
N ALA A 73 -9.01 5.74 0.88
CA ALA A 73 -8.32 4.64 1.57
C ALA A 73 -7.23 5.20 2.51
N GLN A 74 -7.08 4.55 3.67
CA GLN A 74 -6.17 4.99 4.72
C GLN A 74 -4.84 4.24 4.67
N ALA A 75 -3.75 4.87 5.07
CA ALA A 75 -2.46 4.20 5.16
C ALA A 75 -2.48 3.04 6.17
N LEU A 76 -1.86 1.91 5.81
CA LEU A 76 -1.51 0.88 6.78
C LEU A 76 -0.22 1.30 7.52
N PRO A 77 -0.30 1.59 8.83
CA PRO A 77 0.74 2.35 9.52
C PRO A 77 2.07 1.60 9.64
N GLU A 78 2.03 0.27 9.73
CA GLU A 78 3.25 -0.53 9.87
C GLU A 78 3.99 -0.63 8.53
N THR A 79 3.29 -0.72 7.40
CA THR A 79 3.89 -0.67 6.05
C THR A 79 4.49 0.71 5.76
N TYR A 80 3.83 1.78 6.20
CA TYR A 80 4.37 3.13 6.06
C TYR A 80 5.70 3.32 6.80
N LYS A 81 5.92 2.63 7.93
CA LYS A 81 7.24 2.64 8.61
C LYS A 81 8.31 1.97 7.76
N LEU A 82 8.02 0.79 7.18
CA LEU A 82 8.94 0.12 6.25
C LEU A 82 9.27 1.02 5.06
N TYR A 83 8.27 1.66 4.45
CA TYR A 83 8.47 2.61 3.36
C TYR A 83 9.47 3.72 3.72
N LYS A 84 9.34 4.34 4.90
CA LYS A 84 10.27 5.40 5.33
C LYS A 84 11.69 4.88 5.48
N GLU A 85 11.88 3.68 6.05
CA GLU A 85 13.21 3.07 6.16
C GLU A 85 13.84 2.80 4.79
N LEU A 86 13.07 2.25 3.85
CA LEU A 86 13.53 2.00 2.49
C LEU A 86 13.93 3.29 1.77
N VAL A 87 13.11 4.33 1.88
CA VAL A 87 13.41 5.65 1.33
C VAL A 87 14.70 6.23 1.92
N ASN A 88 14.91 6.08 3.24
CA ASN A 88 16.12 6.55 3.92
C ASN A 88 17.37 5.80 3.47
N LEU A 89 17.23 4.52 3.10
CA LEU A 89 18.31 3.69 2.55
C LEU A 89 18.55 3.94 1.05
N GLY A 90 17.80 4.84 0.41
CA GLY A 90 17.93 5.13 -1.02
C GLY A 90 17.31 4.06 -1.93
N VAL A 91 16.55 3.12 -1.37
CA VAL A 91 15.86 2.08 -2.14
C VAL A 91 14.73 2.71 -2.95
N LYS A 92 14.65 2.33 -4.22
CA LYS A 92 13.62 2.79 -5.15
C LYS A 92 12.28 2.13 -4.86
N ILE A 93 11.21 2.93 -4.82
CA ILE A 93 9.88 2.42 -4.46
C ILE A 93 9.02 2.28 -5.71
N VAL A 94 8.47 1.10 -5.92
CA VAL A 94 7.50 0.81 -6.99
C VAL A 94 6.21 0.30 -6.36
N PHE A 95 5.08 0.86 -6.76
CA PHE A 95 3.77 0.30 -6.41
C PHE A 95 3.23 -0.50 -7.61
N LEU A 96 2.79 -1.73 -7.35
CA LEU A 96 2.17 -2.62 -8.33
C LEU A 96 0.84 -3.10 -7.76
N THR A 97 -0.27 -2.86 -8.44
CA THR A 97 -1.61 -3.19 -7.94
C THR A 97 -2.45 -3.94 -8.95
N GLY A 98 -3.37 -4.77 -8.46
CA GLY A 98 -4.41 -5.41 -9.25
C GLY A 98 -5.56 -4.48 -9.65
N ARG A 99 -5.60 -3.23 -9.14
CA ARG A 99 -6.60 -2.23 -9.56
C ARG A 99 -6.55 -2.04 -11.08
N PRO A 100 -7.70 -2.07 -11.76
CA PRO A 100 -7.75 -1.89 -13.21
C PRO A 100 -7.43 -0.45 -13.60
N ASP A 101 -6.65 -0.25 -14.66
CA ASP A 101 -6.38 1.07 -15.24
C ASP A 101 -7.52 1.53 -16.17
N VAL A 102 -8.73 1.65 -15.60
CA VAL A 102 -9.96 2.01 -16.32
C VAL A 102 -10.66 3.19 -15.66
N LEU A 103 -11.57 3.84 -16.39
CA LEU A 103 -12.39 4.95 -15.91
C LEU A 103 -11.60 6.10 -15.25
N GLY A 104 -10.34 6.30 -15.63
CA GLY A 104 -9.49 7.31 -15.01
C GLY A 104 -9.17 7.02 -13.54
N LEU A 105 -9.08 5.75 -13.12
CA LEU A 105 -8.83 5.35 -11.73
C LEU A 105 -7.41 5.69 -11.24
N ARG A 106 -6.42 5.68 -12.15
CA ARG A 106 -5.01 5.98 -11.85
C ARG A 106 -4.80 7.26 -11.02
N PRO A 107 -5.28 8.46 -11.42
CA PRO A 107 -5.08 9.68 -10.64
C PRO A 107 -5.65 9.57 -9.22
N PHE A 108 -6.78 8.89 -9.00
CA PHE A 108 -7.34 8.69 -7.67
C PHE A 108 -6.49 7.73 -6.83
N THR A 109 -5.96 6.68 -7.43
CA THR A 109 -5.03 5.75 -6.75
C THR A 109 -3.74 6.46 -6.34
N GLU A 110 -3.17 7.27 -7.24
CA GLU A 110 -1.98 8.08 -6.93
C GLU A 110 -2.24 9.16 -5.88
N GLN A 111 -3.40 9.84 -5.94
CA GLN A 111 -3.84 10.79 -4.93
C GLN A 111 -3.97 10.11 -3.57
N ASN A 112 -4.44 8.86 -3.53
CA ASN A 112 -4.59 8.13 -2.29
C ASN A 112 -3.25 7.78 -1.66
N LEU A 113 -2.29 7.30 -2.46
CA LEU A 113 -0.91 7.08 -2.03
C LEU A 113 -0.26 8.39 -1.53
N TRP A 114 -0.50 9.50 -2.24
CA TRP A 114 -0.02 10.82 -1.84
C TRP A 114 -0.60 11.23 -0.47
N ASN A 115 -1.92 11.17 -0.29
CA ASN A 115 -2.57 11.51 0.97
C ASN A 115 -2.12 10.61 2.14
N ALA A 116 -1.73 9.36 1.84
CA ALA A 116 -1.16 8.42 2.80
C ALA A 116 0.33 8.66 3.13
N GLY A 117 0.97 9.64 2.48
CA GLY A 117 2.36 10.05 2.74
C GLY A 117 3.42 9.39 1.85
N TYR A 118 3.03 8.62 0.83
CA TYR A 118 3.94 7.91 -0.08
C TYR A 118 4.45 8.83 -1.22
N HIS A 119 5.10 9.93 -0.87
CA HIS A 119 5.46 10.98 -1.82
C HIS A 119 6.60 10.59 -2.78
N LYS A 120 7.60 9.83 -2.31
CA LYS A 120 8.70 9.31 -3.14
C LYS A 120 8.35 7.94 -3.71
N ARG A 121 8.32 7.84 -5.04
CA ARG A 121 8.08 6.62 -5.80
C ARG A 121 8.65 6.76 -7.21
N GLU A 122 9.10 5.66 -7.80
CA GLU A 122 9.54 5.60 -9.20
C GLU A 122 8.35 5.36 -10.13
N LYS A 123 7.47 4.43 -9.78
CA LYS A 123 6.32 4.04 -10.61
C LYS A 123 5.12 3.61 -9.78
N VAL A 124 3.94 3.81 -10.34
CA VAL A 124 2.67 3.18 -9.93
C VAL A 124 2.15 2.42 -11.13
N ILE A 125 2.06 1.10 -11.02
CA ILE A 125 1.68 0.19 -12.09
C ILE A 125 0.32 -0.40 -11.72
N LEU A 126 -0.68 -0.14 -12.56
CA LEU A 126 -2.03 -0.69 -12.48
C LEU A 126 -2.17 -1.81 -13.51
N ARG A 127 -3.21 -2.62 -13.38
CA ARG A 127 -3.53 -3.74 -14.28
C ARG A 127 -4.23 -3.28 -15.56
#